data_AF-A0A183F0C8-F1
#
_entry.id   AF-A0A183F0C8-F1
#
_cell.length_a   1.000
_cell.length_b   1.000
_cell.length_c   1.000
_cell.angle_alpha   90.00
_cell.angle_beta   90.00
_cell.angle_gamma   90.00
#
_symmetry.space_group_name_H-M   'P 1'
#
loop_
_entity.id
_entity.type
_entity.pdbx_description
1 polymer ?
#
loop_
_entity_poly.entity_id
_entity_poly.type
_entity_poly.pdbx_seq_one_letter_code
_entity_poly.pdbx_strand_id
1 'polypeptide(L)'
;LGSLSVYVVAILYEGGNEQEPIDRLIESGNLIASKDVSGEGDDELLAGRAGFLAAALTLREHIKKKIIPDHCIRGVLNKMIDSGRRYAAAGRFPVPLMYRYYGRHYLGAAHGVMGILQMLLW
;
A
#
# COMPACT_ATOMS: atom_id res chain seq x y z
N LEU A 1 -0.85 2.12 9.94
CA LEU A 1 -0.70 0.84 9.22
C LEU A 1 -0.08 -0.27 10.09
N GLY A 2 0.54 0.01 11.25
CA GLY A 2 1.16 -1.04 12.10
C GLY A 2 0.21 -2.14 12.61
N SER A 3 -1.10 -1.90 12.70
CA SER A 3 -2.09 -2.94 13.07
C SER A 3 -2.50 -3.85 11.92
N LEU A 4 -2.17 -3.53 10.66
CA LEU A 4 -2.58 -4.34 9.50
C LEU A 4 -2.05 -5.76 9.56
N SER A 5 -0.80 -5.93 9.99
CA SER A 5 -0.16 -7.24 10.09
C SER A 5 -0.93 -8.16 11.04
N VAL A 6 -1.51 -7.62 12.12
CA VAL A 6 -2.33 -8.39 13.07
C VAL A 6 -3.58 -8.91 12.39
N TYR A 7 -4.28 -8.07 11.62
CA TYR A 7 -5.47 -8.49 10.86
C TYR A 7 -5.12 -9.52 9.78
N VAL A 8 -4.01 -9.33 9.06
CA VAL A 8 -3.55 -10.30 8.05
C VAL A 8 -3.30 -11.67 8.69
N VAL A 9 -2.61 -11.71 9.83
CA VAL A 9 -2.34 -12.97 10.54
C VAL A 9 -3.64 -13.63 11.03
N ALA A 10 -4.59 -12.85 11.57
CA ALA A 10 -5.90 -13.37 11.98
C ALA A 10 -6.65 -14.00 10.79
N ILE A 11 -6.76 -13.26 9.67
CA ILE A 11 -7.43 -13.75 8.45
C ILE A 11 -6.78 -15.04 7.93
N LEU A 12 -5.44 -15.11 7.94
CA LEU A 12 -4.72 -16.32 7.52
C LEU A 12 -4.99 -17.50 8.45
N TYR A 13 -4.97 -17.27 9.77
CA TYR A 13 -5.21 -18.29 10.78
C TYR A 13 -6.64 -18.86 10.71
N GLU A 14 -7.63 -18.00 10.49
CA GLU A 14 -9.05 -18.36 10.41
C GLU A 14 -9.48 -18.83 9.01
N GLY A 15 -8.56 -18.86 8.04
CA GLY A 15 -8.84 -19.26 6.66
C GLY A 15 -9.75 -18.29 5.90
N GLY A 16 -9.78 -17.02 6.29
CA GLY A 16 -10.60 -15.97 5.70
C GLY A 16 -12.10 -16.15 5.92
N ASN A 17 -12.49 -16.75 7.05
CA ASN A 17 -13.89 -16.97 7.42
C ASN A 17 -14.44 -15.91 8.37
N GLU A 18 -13.59 -15.17 9.09
CA GLU A 18 -14.05 -14.09 9.97
C GLU A 18 -14.10 -12.75 9.25
N GLN A 19 -15.23 -12.07 9.38
CA GLN A 19 -15.52 -10.85 8.66
C GLN A 19 -14.89 -9.60 9.30
N GLU A 20 -14.77 -9.55 10.63
CA GLU A 20 -14.29 -8.35 11.33
C GLU A 20 -12.86 -7.95 10.92
N PRO A 21 -11.86 -8.87 10.90
CA PRO A 21 -10.51 -8.52 10.45
C PRO A 21 -10.46 -8.09 8.98
N ILE A 22 -11.31 -8.68 8.13
CA ILE A 22 -11.42 -8.34 6.71
C ILE A 22 -11.95 -6.91 6.56
N ASP A 23 -13.02 -6.57 7.29
CA ASP A 23 -13.64 -5.25 7.26
C ASP A 23 -12.66 -4.17 7.72
N ARG A 24 -11.88 -4.44 8.78
CA ARG A 24 -10.80 -3.54 9.26
C ARG A 24 -9.72 -3.32 8.21
N LEU A 25 -9.36 -4.36 7.46
CA LEU A 25 -8.41 -4.25 6.36
C LEU A 25 -8.95 -3.36 5.25
N ILE A 26 -10.21 -3.57 4.86
CA ILE A 26 -10.87 -2.79 3.79
C ILE A 26 -11.01 -1.33 4.21
N GLU A 27 -11.42 -1.07 5.45
CA GLU A 27 -11.50 0.27 6.03
C GLU A 27 -10.13 0.97 5.96
N SER A 28 -9.06 0.27 6.35
CA SER A 28 -7.69 0.77 6.28
C SER A 28 -7.26 1.11 4.85
N GLY A 29 -7.59 0.24 3.88
CA GLY A 29 -7.31 0.45 2.46
C GLY A 29 -8.03 1.67 1.90
N ASN A 30 -9.31 1.84 2.23
CA ASN A 30 -10.10 3.01 1.82
C ASN A 30 -9.57 4.31 2.45
N LEU A 31 -9.13 4.25 3.71
CA LEU A 31 -8.55 5.39 4.40
C LEU A 31 -7.27 5.87 3.71
N ILE A 32 -6.33 4.97 3.42
CA ILE A 32 -5.07 5.35 2.78
C ILE A 32 -5.21 5.69 1.29
N ALA A 33 -6.29 5.22 0.64
CA ALA A 33 -6.64 5.62 -0.73
C ALA A 33 -7.24 7.03 -0.79
N SER A 34 -7.99 7.46 0.24
CA SER A 34 -8.73 8.72 0.21
C SER A 34 -7.90 9.95 0.61
N LYS A 35 -6.83 9.79 1.39
CA LYS A 35 -6.02 10.91 1.88
C LYS A 35 -4.54 10.59 2.00
N ASP A 36 -3.73 11.64 2.05
CA ASP A 36 -2.36 11.57 2.54
C ASP A 36 -2.41 11.59 4.07
N VAL A 37 -1.68 10.67 4.70
CA VAL A 37 -1.75 10.40 6.15
C VAL A 37 -0.61 11.13 6.86
N SER A 38 0.60 11.03 6.32
CA SER A 38 1.83 11.62 6.87
C SER A 38 2.47 12.62 5.90
N GLY A 39 2.03 12.66 4.64
CA GLY A 39 2.52 13.57 3.60
C GLY A 39 3.88 13.20 3.02
N GLU A 40 4.78 12.64 3.83
CA GLU A 40 6.02 11.99 3.39
C GLU A 40 6.03 10.52 3.82
N GLY A 41 6.43 9.61 2.93
CA GLY A 41 6.46 8.18 3.25
C GLY A 41 5.14 7.43 3.16
N ASP A 42 4.04 8.07 2.76
CA ASP A 42 2.75 7.38 2.70
C ASP A 42 2.72 6.23 1.68
N ASP A 43 3.68 6.16 0.76
CA ASP A 43 3.73 5.14 -0.28
C ASP A 43 4.70 3.99 0.00
N GLU A 44 5.58 4.09 1.00
CA GLU A 44 6.65 3.10 1.19
C GLU A 44 6.17 1.75 1.77
N LEU A 45 7.08 0.78 1.87
CA LEU A 45 6.73 -0.63 2.09
C LEU A 45 6.40 -0.95 3.55
N LEU A 46 7.07 -0.34 4.53
CA LEU A 46 6.98 -0.78 5.93
C LEU A 46 5.77 -0.19 6.66
N ALA A 47 5.41 1.04 6.33
CA ALA A 47 4.41 1.85 7.01
C ALA A 47 3.45 2.57 6.05
N GLY A 48 3.57 2.37 4.74
CA GLY A 48 2.81 3.03 3.69
C GLY A 48 1.93 2.10 2.84
N ARG A 49 1.43 2.65 1.73
CA ARG A 49 0.49 2.02 0.80
C ARG A 49 1.07 0.79 0.11
N ALA A 50 2.38 0.76 -0.19
CA ALA A 50 3.01 -0.44 -0.73
C ALA A 50 2.94 -1.61 0.26
N GLY A 51 3.08 -1.36 1.56
CA GLY A 51 2.89 -2.37 2.60
C GLY A 51 1.47 -2.93 2.66
N PHE A 52 0.46 -2.07 2.49
CA PHE A 52 -0.93 -2.52 2.37
C PHE A 52 -1.14 -3.43 1.16
N LEU A 53 -0.58 -3.07 -0.01
CA LEU A 53 -0.67 -3.90 -1.20
C LEU A 53 -0.01 -5.26 -0.98
N ALA A 54 1.16 -5.30 -0.33
CA ALA A 54 1.83 -6.55 0.00
C ALA A 54 0.95 -7.45 0.90
N ALA A 55 0.30 -6.88 1.91
CA ALA A 55 -0.67 -7.57 2.75
C ALA A 55 -1.87 -8.12 1.95
N ALA A 56 -2.51 -7.29 1.14
CA ALA A 56 -3.68 -7.68 0.36
C ALA A 56 -3.37 -8.79 -0.66
N LEU A 57 -2.20 -8.72 -1.31
CA LEU A 57 -1.72 -9.72 -2.27
C LEU A 57 -1.36 -11.04 -1.58
N THR A 58 -0.70 -10.97 -0.42
CA THR A 58 -0.41 -12.14 0.42
C THR A 58 -1.69 -12.90 0.76
N LEU A 59 -2.74 -12.19 1.19
CA LEU A 59 -4.03 -12.82 1.52
C LEU A 59 -4.68 -13.49 0.31
N ARG A 60 -4.64 -12.85 -0.87
CA ARG A 60 -5.16 -13.45 -2.11
C ARG A 60 -4.40 -14.71 -2.51
N GLU A 61 -3.08 -14.69 -2.35
CA GLU A 61 -2.24 -15.82 -2.67
C GLU A 61 -2.51 -17.02 -1.76
N HIS A 62 -2.73 -16.79 -0.46
CA HIS A 62 -2.87 -17.88 0.52
C HIS A 62 -4.30 -18.40 0.64
N ILE A 63 -5.30 -17.51 0.69
CA ILE A 63 -6.71 -17.91 0.87
C ILE A 63 -7.36 -18.34 -0.46
N LYS A 64 -6.74 -18.00 -1.60
CA LYS A 64 -7.26 -18.28 -2.96
C LYS A 64 -8.69 -17.74 -3.19
N LYS A 65 -9.08 -16.71 -2.42
CA LYS A 65 -10.35 -15.98 -2.55
C LYS A 65 -10.06 -14.49 -2.65
N LYS A 66 -10.95 -13.75 -3.35
CA LYS A 66 -10.92 -12.29 -3.39
C LYS A 66 -11.56 -11.70 -2.12
N ILE A 67 -10.89 -11.90 -0.99
CA ILE A 67 -11.35 -11.39 0.32
C ILE A 67 -11.33 -9.87 0.35
N ILE A 68 -10.27 -9.28 -0.23
CA ILE A 68 -10.16 -7.83 -0.41
C ILE A 68 -10.69 -7.46 -1.80
N PRO A 69 -11.72 -6.60 -1.91
CA PRO A 69 -12.31 -6.22 -3.18
C PRO A 69 -11.31 -5.52 -4.12
N ASP A 70 -11.47 -5.75 -5.43
CA ASP A 70 -10.60 -5.13 -6.46
C ASP A 70 -10.64 -3.60 -6.43
N HIS A 71 -11.79 -3.00 -6.09
CA HIS A 71 -11.91 -1.54 -6.01
C HIS A 71 -11.06 -0.94 -4.89
N CYS A 72 -10.90 -1.65 -3.76
CA CYS A 72 -10.07 -1.21 -2.65
C CYS A 72 -8.59 -1.17 -3.07
N ILE A 73 -8.11 -2.25 -3.69
CA ILE A 73 -6.74 -2.31 -4.24
C ILE A 73 -6.51 -1.24 -5.31
N ARG A 74 -7.45 -1.08 -6.26
CA ARG A 74 -7.36 -0.02 -7.28
C ARG A 74 -7.31 1.38 -6.68
N GLY A 75 -8.08 1.63 -5.62
CA GLY A 75 -8.05 2.91 -4.91
C GLY A 75 -6.65 3.24 -4.39
N VAL A 76 -6.01 2.26 -3.75
CA VAL A 76 -4.64 2.42 -3.23
C VAL A 76 -3.62 2.59 -4.35
N LEU A 77 -3.68 1.77 -5.41
CA LEU A 77 -2.80 1.90 -6.58
C LEU A 77 -2.91 3.28 -7.24
N ASN A 78 -4.13 3.74 -7.48
CA ASN A 78 -4.37 5.06 -8.08
C ASN A 78 -3.80 6.17 -7.20
N LYS A 79 -3.95 6.07 -5.88
CA LYS A 79 -3.41 7.06 -4.95
C LYS A 79 -1.88 7.09 -4.96
N MET A 80 -1.21 5.93 -5.01
CA MET A 80 0.25 5.84 -5.14
C MET A 80 0.76 6.44 -6.46
N ILE A 81 0.08 6.16 -7.57
CA ILE A 81 0.44 6.74 -8.87
C ILE A 81 0.26 8.26 -8.86
N ASP A 82 -0.85 8.74 -8.30
CA ASP A 82 -1.14 10.17 -8.18
C ASP A 82 -0.11 10.90 -7.31
N SER A 83 0.21 10.38 -6.12
CA SER A 83 1.24 10.96 -5.25
C SER A 83 2.62 10.96 -5.91
N GLY A 84 3.01 9.86 -6.56
CA GLY A 84 4.27 9.74 -7.27
C GLY A 84 4.40 10.73 -8.43
N ARG A 85 3.33 10.92 -9.21
CA ARG A 85 3.28 11.91 -10.31
C ARG A 85 3.35 13.33 -9.79
N ARG A 86 2.58 13.65 -8.75
CA ARG A 86 2.58 14.99 -8.13
C ARG A 86 3.96 15.36 -7.61
N TYR A 87 4.63 14.44 -6.92
CA TYR A 87 5.97 14.68 -6.39
C TYR A 87 7.02 14.80 -7.50
N ALA A 88 6.97 13.92 -8.50
CA ALA A 88 7.83 14.00 -9.68
C ALA A 88 7.73 15.36 -10.40
N ALA A 89 6.50 15.81 -10.65
CA ALA A 89 6.23 17.08 -11.31
C ALA A 89 6.69 18.29 -10.47
N ALA A 90 6.37 18.29 -9.17
CA ALA A 90 6.77 19.37 -8.26
C ALA A 90 8.29 19.53 -8.16
N GLY A 91 9.04 18.41 -8.16
CA GLY A 91 10.50 18.41 -8.16
C GLY A 91 11.14 18.54 -9.54
N ARG A 92 10.35 18.61 -10.62
CA ARG A 92 10.82 18.64 -12.03
C ARG A 92 11.78 17.49 -12.35
N PHE A 93 11.51 16.30 -11.81
CA PHE A 93 12.32 15.12 -12.08
C PHE A 93 12.09 14.66 -13.54
N PRO A 94 13.12 14.13 -14.22
CA PRO A 94 13.00 13.63 -15.60
C PRO A 94 12.30 12.27 -15.69
N VAL A 95 11.64 11.82 -14.61
CA VAL A 95 10.97 10.52 -14.50
C VAL A 95 9.48 10.73 -14.17
N PRO A 96 8.59 9.83 -14.62
CA PRO A 96 7.14 10.02 -14.45
C PRO A 96 6.64 9.80 -13.01
N LEU A 97 7.42 9.10 -12.17
CA LEU A 97 7.11 8.80 -10.78
C LEU A 97 8.35 9.02 -9.92
N MET A 98 8.17 9.65 -8.77
CA MET A 98 9.21 9.83 -7.77
C MET A 98 8.59 9.85 -6.37
N TYR A 99 9.34 9.42 -5.37
CA TYR A 99 8.87 9.33 -3.99
C TYR A 99 9.93 9.81 -2.99
N ARG A 100 9.49 10.14 -1.78
CA ARG A 100 10.36 10.61 -0.69
C ARG A 100 9.90 10.05 0.65
N TYR A 101 10.88 9.78 1.50
CA TYR A 101 10.69 9.42 2.90
C TYR A 101 11.62 10.28 3.76
N TYR A 102 11.06 11.02 4.74
CA TYR A 102 11.78 11.94 5.62
C TYR A 102 12.82 12.81 4.91
N GLY A 103 12.38 13.58 3.92
CA GLY A 103 13.27 14.49 3.19
C GLY A 103 14.25 13.83 2.22
N ARG A 104 14.30 12.49 2.10
CA ARG A 104 15.30 11.77 1.30
C ARG A 104 14.71 10.88 0.22
N HIS A 105 15.43 10.78 -0.90
CA HIS A 105 15.14 9.87 -2.00
C HIS A 105 15.82 8.52 -1.76
N TYR A 106 15.14 7.64 -1.01
CA TYR A 106 15.63 6.29 -0.82
C TYR A 106 15.42 5.46 -2.10
N LEU A 107 16.43 4.67 -2.47
CA LEU A 107 16.34 3.75 -3.62
C LEU A 107 15.86 2.36 -3.21
N GLY A 108 16.27 1.86 -2.04
CA GLY A 108 16.07 0.47 -1.62
C GLY A 108 14.61 0.03 -1.39
N ALA A 109 14.44 -1.24 -1.01
CA ALA A 109 13.13 -1.87 -0.94
C ALA A 109 12.22 -1.38 0.21
N ALA A 110 12.78 -1.08 1.39
CA ALA A 110 11.98 -0.72 2.56
C ALA A 110 11.30 0.65 2.41
N HIS A 111 12.09 1.71 2.31
CA HIS A 111 11.59 3.10 2.29
C HIS A 111 11.68 3.77 0.91
N GLY A 112 12.15 3.03 -0.09
CA GLY A 112 12.58 3.61 -1.35
C GLY A 112 11.75 3.21 -2.55
N VAL A 113 12.13 3.81 -3.67
CA VAL A 113 11.41 3.71 -4.94
C VAL A 113 11.35 2.25 -5.44
N MET A 114 12.35 1.41 -5.18
CA MET A 114 12.31 0.00 -5.62
C MET A 114 11.15 -0.77 -5.01
N GLY A 115 10.90 -0.64 -3.70
CA GLY A 115 9.79 -1.34 -3.05
C GLY A 115 8.43 -0.85 -3.55
N ILE A 116 8.31 0.47 -3.73
CA ILE A 116 7.09 1.11 -4.23
C ILE A 116 6.78 0.64 -5.66
N LEU A 117 7.77 0.69 -6.56
CA LEU A 117 7.60 0.28 -7.94
C LEU A 117 7.34 -1.23 -8.06
N GLN A 118 8.01 -2.05 -7.24
CA GLN A 118 7.75 -3.49 -7.20
C GLN A 118 6.28 -3.79 -6.92
N MET A 119 5.65 -3.04 -5.99
CA MET A 119 4.24 -3.22 -5.67
C MET A 119 3.28 -2.64 -6.72
N LEU A 120 3.72 -1.68 -7.54
CA LEU A 120 2.92 -1.14 -8.66
C LEU A 120 2.93 -2.05 -9.89
N LEU A 121 3.95 -2.89 -10.04
CA LEU A 121 4.12 -3.80 -11.18
C LEU A 121 3.49 -5.19 -10.95
N TRP A 122 3.03 -5.46 -9.73
CA TRP A 122 2.47 -6.75 -9.32
C TRP A 122 0.96 -6.86 -9.61
#